data_AF-A0A8S0FM37-F1
#
_entry.id   AF-A0A8S0FM37-F1
#
_cell.length_a   1.000
_cell.length_b   1.000
_cell.length_c   1.000
_cell.angle_alpha   90.00
_cell.angle_beta   90.00
_cell.angle_gamma   90.00
#
_symmetry.space_group_name_H-M   'P 1'
#
loop_
_entity.id
_entity.type
_entity.pdbx_description
1 polymer ?
#
loop_
_entity_poly.entity_id
_entity_poly.type
_entity_poly.pdbx_seq_one_letter_code
_entity_poly.pdbx_strand_id
1 'polypeptide(L)'
;MASVTGNIYADDAATITLGQPETETPTISSAYQAWAETLLYGFDTAYRGAITAPKATVSMNNAIWHLNSQSSINRLETKDSMVRFTGDNGKFTTLTVDNLTIDDSAFVLRANLAQADQLVVNKSLSGKNNLLLVDFIEKNGNSNGLNIDLVSAPVLYQKELQ
;
A
#
# COMPACT_ATOMS: atom_id res chain seq x y z
N MET A 1 8.24 -11.10 12.99
CA MET A 1 9.07 -10.04 12.39
C MET A 1 9.90 -10.54 11.22
N ALA A 2 9.79 -9.87 10.07
CA ALA A 2 10.55 -10.18 8.87
C ALA A 2 10.80 -8.93 8.01
N SER A 3 11.99 -8.81 7.42
CA SER A 3 12.28 -7.82 6.36
C SER A 3 12.60 -8.57 5.08
N VAL A 4 11.78 -8.38 4.05
CA VAL A 4 11.80 -9.16 2.80
C VAL A 4 11.99 -8.21 1.62
N THR A 5 12.87 -8.55 0.69
CA THR A 5 13.08 -7.80 -0.56
C THR A 5 13.07 -8.75 -1.75
N GLY A 6 12.38 -8.36 -2.81
CA GLY A 6 12.27 -9.12 -4.05
C GLY A 6 10.86 -9.01 -4.63
N ASN A 7 10.72 -9.12 -5.95
CA ASN A 7 9.41 -9.09 -6.58
C ASN A 7 8.71 -10.45 -6.45
N ILE A 8 7.38 -10.43 -6.34
CA ILE A 8 6.54 -11.62 -6.30
C ILE A 8 5.73 -11.71 -7.59
N TYR A 9 5.72 -12.90 -8.19
CA TYR A 9 4.96 -13.23 -9.39
C TYR A 9 4.12 -14.49 -9.14
N ALA A 10 2.84 -14.46 -9.51
CA ALA A 10 1.98 -15.63 -9.47
C ALA A 10 0.89 -15.55 -10.55
N ASP A 11 0.79 -16.57 -11.39
CA ASP A 11 -0.20 -16.61 -12.47
C ASP A 11 -1.55 -17.20 -12.04
N ASP A 12 -1.55 -17.97 -10.95
CA ASP A 12 -2.72 -18.64 -10.39
C ASP A 12 -3.14 -18.11 -9.02
N ALA A 13 -4.25 -18.63 -8.51
CA ALA A 13 -4.73 -18.28 -7.18
C ALA A 13 -3.66 -18.64 -6.14
N ALA A 14 -3.18 -17.61 -5.44
CA ALA A 14 -2.20 -17.71 -4.38
C ALA A 14 -2.64 -16.83 -3.20
N THR A 15 -2.10 -17.14 -2.02
CA THR A 15 -2.24 -16.33 -0.82
C THR A 15 -0.87 -15.83 -0.42
N ILE A 16 -0.74 -14.51 -0.24
CA ILE A 16 0.46 -13.86 0.26
C ILE A 16 0.08 -13.17 1.56
N THR A 17 0.80 -13.49 2.64
CA THR A 17 0.56 -12.89 3.96
C THR A 17 1.79 -12.11 4.39
N LEU A 18 1.59 -10.84 4.70
CA LEU A 18 2.62 -9.92 5.20
C LEU A 18 2.26 -9.52 6.62
N GLY A 19 3.14 -9.85 7.56
CA GLY A 19 2.90 -9.63 8.98
C GLY A 19 1.80 -10.52 9.55
N GLN A 20 1.37 -10.19 10.76
CA GLN A 20 0.41 -10.95 11.53
C GLN A 20 -0.40 -10.00 12.41
N PRO A 21 -1.65 -10.35 12.77
CA PRO A 21 -2.41 -9.58 13.74
C PRO A 21 -1.62 -9.43 15.04
N GLU A 22 -1.67 -8.26 15.67
CA GLU A 22 -1.08 -8.09 17.00
C GLU A 22 -1.85 -8.94 18.02
N THR A 23 -1.33 -10.13 18.30
CA THR A 23 -1.80 -10.96 19.43
C THR A 23 -0.98 -10.69 20.68
N GLU A 24 0.31 -10.34 20.51
CA GLU A 24 1.25 -9.91 21.56
C GLU A 24 2.30 -8.97 20.94
N THR A 25 2.80 -7.99 21.68
CA THR A 25 3.89 -7.11 21.23
C THR A 25 5.21 -7.91 21.19
N PRO A 26 5.86 -8.07 20.02
CA PRO A 26 7.12 -8.81 19.94
C PRO A 26 8.18 -8.14 20.82
N THR A 27 8.77 -8.90 21.74
CA THR A 27 9.88 -8.39 22.56
C THR A 27 11.16 -8.44 21.75
N ILE A 28 11.63 -7.26 21.32
CA ILE A 28 12.94 -7.12 20.67
C ILE A 28 13.98 -6.88 21.77
N SER A 29 15.03 -7.70 21.82
CA SER A 29 16.14 -7.42 22.74
C SER A 29 16.74 -6.04 22.41
N SER A 30 17.14 -5.29 23.43
CA SER A 30 17.72 -3.95 23.27
C SER A 30 18.90 -3.90 22.29
N ALA A 31 19.67 -5.00 22.18
CA ALA A 31 20.78 -5.13 21.24
C ALA A 31 20.37 -5.02 19.75
N TYR A 32 19.12 -5.30 19.40
CA TYR A 32 18.61 -5.31 18.03
C TYR A 32 17.56 -4.23 17.77
N GLN A 33 17.24 -3.39 18.76
CA GLN A 33 16.15 -2.41 18.65
C GLN A 33 16.37 -1.40 17.52
N ALA A 34 17.57 -0.82 17.43
CA ALA A 34 17.91 0.12 16.34
C ALA A 34 17.85 -0.54 14.94
N TRP A 35 18.20 -1.82 14.83
CA TRP A 35 18.11 -2.56 13.57
C TRP A 35 16.66 -2.86 13.20
N ALA A 36 15.84 -3.24 14.17
CA ALA A 36 14.42 -3.46 13.95
C ALA A 36 13.71 -2.18 13.50
N GLU A 37 13.99 -1.04 14.15
CA GLU A 37 13.42 0.25 13.76
C GLU A 37 13.78 0.63 12.32
N THR A 38 15.03 0.40 11.92
CA THR A 38 15.51 0.76 10.56
C THR A 38 15.05 -0.20 9.47
N LEU A 39 14.93 -1.49 9.75
CA LEU A 39 14.55 -2.51 8.76
C LEU A 39 13.05 -2.70 8.65
N LEU A 40 12.30 -2.45 9.72
CA LEU A 40 10.87 -2.74 9.82
C LEU A 40 10.01 -1.48 9.91
N TYR A 41 10.61 -0.30 10.11
CA TYR A 41 9.90 1.00 10.15
C TYR A 41 8.77 1.07 11.19
N GLY A 42 8.92 0.32 12.28
CA GLY A 42 7.92 0.25 13.35
C GLY A 42 6.81 -0.78 13.14
N PHE A 43 6.87 -1.58 12.07
CA PHE A 43 5.91 -2.65 11.79
C PHE A 43 6.48 -4.02 12.19
N ASP A 44 5.65 -5.07 12.26
CA ASP A 44 6.16 -6.45 12.40
C ASP A 44 6.89 -6.90 11.14
N THR A 45 6.35 -6.57 9.97
CA THR A 45 6.90 -7.01 8.68
C THR A 45 7.09 -5.86 7.72
N ALA A 46 8.26 -5.80 7.09
CA ALA A 46 8.54 -4.91 5.97
C ALA A 46 8.79 -5.73 4.69
N TYR A 47 8.10 -5.35 3.62
CA TYR A 47 8.27 -5.94 2.30
C TYR A 47 8.64 -4.86 1.28
N ARG A 48 9.66 -5.10 0.47
CA ARG A 48 10.07 -4.23 -0.63
C ARG A 48 10.10 -4.98 -1.96
N GLY A 49 9.25 -4.56 -2.89
CA GLY A 49 9.14 -5.20 -4.20
C GLY A 49 7.79 -4.92 -4.85
N ALA A 50 7.63 -5.36 -6.09
CA ALA A 50 6.35 -5.38 -6.78
C ALA A 50 5.64 -6.72 -6.58
N ILE A 51 4.31 -6.73 -6.64
CA ILE A 51 3.51 -7.96 -6.65
C ILE A 51 2.71 -7.98 -7.94
N THR A 52 3.06 -8.90 -8.84
CA THR A 52 2.31 -9.19 -10.07
C THR A 52 1.61 -10.53 -9.91
N ALA A 53 0.41 -10.49 -9.34
CA ALA A 53 -0.36 -11.67 -8.98
C ALA A 53 -1.86 -11.41 -9.14
N PRO A 54 -2.37 -11.27 -10.38
CA PRO A 54 -3.71 -10.76 -10.67
C PRO A 54 -4.85 -11.68 -10.20
N LYS A 55 -4.56 -12.90 -9.74
CA LYS A 55 -5.54 -13.83 -9.13
C LYS A 55 -5.35 -14.02 -7.62
N ALA A 56 -4.29 -13.45 -7.03
CA ALA A 56 -3.91 -13.71 -5.65
C ALA A 56 -4.65 -12.82 -4.64
N THR A 57 -4.77 -13.33 -3.42
CA THR A 57 -5.15 -12.55 -2.23
C THR A 57 -3.88 -12.18 -1.47
N VAL A 58 -3.73 -10.90 -1.16
CA VAL A 58 -2.67 -10.37 -0.30
C VAL A 58 -3.31 -9.85 0.99
N SER A 59 -2.85 -10.33 2.13
CA SER A 59 -3.25 -9.84 3.45
C SER A 59 -2.07 -9.18 4.14
N MET A 60 -2.28 -7.98 4.66
CA MET A 60 -1.29 -7.20 5.42
C MET A 60 -1.85 -6.91 6.81
N ASN A 61 -1.13 -7.32 7.86
CA ASN A 61 -1.46 -7.00 9.24
C ASN A 61 -0.19 -6.52 9.95
N ASN A 62 -0.21 -5.32 10.51
CA ASN A 62 0.97 -4.68 11.10
C ASN A 62 2.21 -4.78 10.18
N ALA A 63 2.02 -4.39 8.91
CA ALA A 63 3.05 -4.53 7.89
C ALA A 63 3.21 -3.26 7.05
N ILE A 64 4.43 -3.03 6.57
CA ILE A 64 4.73 -2.00 5.58
C ILE A 64 5.16 -2.62 4.25
N TRP A 65 4.53 -2.17 3.18
CA TRP A 65 4.91 -2.52 1.81
C TRP A 65 5.50 -1.31 1.09
N HIS A 66 6.80 -1.36 0.82
CA HIS A 66 7.53 -0.45 -0.05
C HIS A 66 7.33 -0.89 -1.50
N LEU A 67 6.23 -0.44 -2.10
CA LEU A 67 5.86 -0.72 -3.48
C LEU A 67 6.75 0.08 -4.41
N ASN A 68 7.63 -0.59 -5.14
CA ASN A 68 8.68 0.07 -5.95
C ASN A 68 8.46 -0.01 -7.46
N SER A 69 7.43 -0.75 -7.91
CA SER A 69 7.06 -0.84 -9.32
C SER A 69 5.60 -1.30 -9.46
N GLN A 70 5.09 -1.23 -10.69
CA GLN A 70 3.73 -1.55 -11.05
C GLN A 70 3.30 -2.89 -10.45
N SER A 71 2.14 -2.91 -9.79
CA SER A 71 1.65 -4.09 -9.09
C SER A 71 0.17 -4.34 -9.40
N SER A 72 -0.20 -5.61 -9.52
CA SER A 72 -1.56 -6.04 -9.86
C SER A 72 -1.96 -7.23 -8.99
N ILE A 73 -3.07 -7.09 -8.27
CA ILE A 73 -3.55 -8.04 -7.26
C ILE A 73 -5.07 -8.21 -7.40
N ASN A 74 -5.60 -9.41 -7.17
CA ASN A 74 -7.06 -9.61 -7.14
C ASN A 74 -7.70 -9.04 -5.87
N ARG A 75 -7.19 -9.42 -4.70
CA ARG A 75 -7.71 -8.93 -3.42
C ARG A 75 -6.57 -8.45 -2.54
N LEU A 76 -6.68 -7.24 -2.03
CA LEU A 76 -5.78 -6.70 -1.02
C LEU A 76 -6.60 -6.39 0.23
N GLU A 77 -6.17 -6.95 1.35
CA GLU A 77 -6.72 -6.71 2.68
C GLU A 77 -5.62 -6.12 3.55
N THR A 78 -5.84 -4.96 4.14
CA THR A 78 -4.85 -4.32 5.01
C THR A 78 -5.47 -3.90 6.33
N LYS A 79 -4.77 -4.19 7.42
CA LYS A 79 -5.11 -3.75 8.77
C LYS A 79 -3.87 -3.28 9.51
N ASP A 80 -3.94 -2.13 10.19
CA ASP A 80 -2.82 -1.55 10.94
C ASP A 80 -1.53 -1.46 10.09
N SER A 81 -1.67 -1.20 8.79
CA SER A 81 -0.62 -1.41 7.80
C SER A 81 -0.37 -0.17 6.94
N MET A 82 0.75 -0.15 6.22
CA MET A 82 1.08 0.93 5.30
C MET A 82 1.53 0.40 3.94
N VAL A 83 0.98 0.96 2.87
CA VAL A 83 1.53 0.80 1.51
C VAL A 83 2.17 2.11 1.10
N ARG A 84 3.50 2.11 0.96
CA ARG A 84 4.29 3.27 0.58
C ARG A 84 4.85 3.08 -0.82
N PHE A 85 4.48 3.99 -1.72
CA PHE A 85 5.04 4.02 -3.05
C PHE A 85 6.48 4.58 -2.99
N THR A 86 7.40 3.82 -3.59
CA THR A 86 8.85 4.03 -3.52
C THR A 86 9.54 3.79 -4.86
N GLY A 87 8.80 3.93 -5.97
CA GLY A 87 9.34 3.77 -7.31
C GLY A 87 10.51 4.72 -7.61
N ASP A 88 11.14 4.55 -8.76
CA ASP A 88 12.27 5.39 -9.15
C ASP A 88 11.87 6.87 -9.33
N ASN A 89 12.83 7.78 -9.15
CA ASN A 89 12.62 9.20 -9.40
C ASN A 89 12.33 9.42 -10.90
N GLY A 90 11.22 10.11 -11.20
CA GLY A 90 10.77 10.37 -12.58
C GLY A 90 9.81 9.31 -13.16
N LYS A 91 9.47 8.26 -12.42
CA LYS A 91 8.40 7.32 -12.79
C LYS A 91 7.41 7.15 -11.65
N PHE A 92 6.15 7.46 -11.95
CA PHE A 92 5.05 7.16 -11.06
C PHE A 92 4.53 5.75 -11.29
N THR A 93 4.04 5.15 -10.22
CA THR A 93 3.68 3.74 -10.13
C THR A 93 2.20 3.59 -9.82
N THR A 94 1.58 2.56 -10.40
CA THR A 94 0.19 2.21 -10.14
C THR A 94 0.12 0.89 -9.38
N LEU A 95 -0.71 0.88 -8.34
CA LEU A 95 -1.20 -0.33 -7.71
C LEU A 95 -2.62 -0.58 -8.22
N THR A 96 -2.83 -1.67 -8.94
CA THR A 96 -4.16 -2.09 -9.40
C THR A 96 -4.66 -3.25 -8.53
N VAL A 97 -5.83 -3.08 -7.95
CA VAL A 97 -6.49 -4.07 -7.10
C VAL A 97 -7.93 -4.26 -7.58
N ASP A 98 -8.41 -5.49 -7.67
CA ASP A 98 -9.82 -5.70 -7.96
C ASP A 98 -10.70 -5.41 -6.73
N ASN A 99 -10.37 -6.02 -5.58
CA ASN A 99 -11.11 -5.89 -4.34
C ASN A 99 -10.18 -5.38 -3.22
N LEU A 100 -10.43 -4.19 -2.71
CA LEU A 100 -9.65 -3.59 -1.62
C LEU A 100 -10.50 -3.47 -0.36
N THR A 101 -10.04 -4.08 0.73
CA THR A 101 -10.54 -3.82 2.09
C THR A 101 -9.39 -3.25 2.91
N ILE A 102 -9.61 -2.07 3.46
CA ILE A 102 -8.57 -1.32 4.16
C ILE A 102 -9.12 -0.74 5.48
N ASP A 103 -8.49 -1.12 6.60
CA ASP A 103 -8.86 -0.66 7.94
C ASP A 103 -7.64 -0.15 8.72
N ASP A 104 -7.79 1.00 9.36
CA ASP A 104 -6.77 1.61 10.24
C ASP A 104 -5.37 1.66 9.58
N SER A 105 -5.33 1.93 8.28
CA SER A 105 -4.12 1.80 7.45
C SER A 105 -3.84 3.05 6.62
N ALA A 106 -2.66 3.11 6.01
CA ALA A 106 -2.23 4.27 5.22
C ALA A 106 -1.71 3.90 3.82
N PHE A 107 -2.05 4.74 2.85
CA PHE A 107 -1.38 4.79 1.55
C PHE A 107 -0.53 6.07 1.45
N VAL A 108 0.73 5.92 1.07
CA VAL A 108 1.66 7.06 0.87
C VAL A 108 2.08 7.10 -0.59
N LEU A 109 1.56 8.06 -1.34
CA LEU A 109 1.82 8.23 -2.78
C LEU A 109 2.81 9.36 -2.99
N ARG A 110 3.57 9.32 -4.07
CA ARG A 110 4.40 10.45 -4.51
C ARG A 110 3.68 11.21 -5.60
N ALA A 111 3.89 12.51 -5.65
CA ALA A 111 3.38 13.36 -6.72
C ALA A 111 4.40 14.44 -7.10
N ASN A 112 4.35 14.87 -8.35
CA ASN A 112 4.79 16.20 -8.74
C ASN A 112 3.54 17.05 -9.07
N LEU A 113 3.72 18.14 -9.81
CA LEU A 113 2.63 19.07 -10.10
C LEU A 113 1.74 18.63 -11.28
N ALA A 114 2.08 17.53 -11.95
CA ALA A 114 1.39 17.04 -13.14
C ALA A 114 0.97 15.57 -13.05
N GLN A 115 1.70 14.76 -12.29
CA GLN A 115 1.56 13.31 -12.22
C GLN A 115 1.76 12.83 -10.79
N ALA A 116 1.20 11.67 -10.49
CA ALA A 116 1.33 11.02 -9.20
C ALA A 116 1.34 9.51 -9.34
N ASP A 117 1.83 8.83 -8.30
CA ASP A 117 1.51 7.42 -8.09
C ASP A 117 -0.02 7.28 -8.01
N GLN A 118 -0.55 6.09 -8.31
CA GLN A 118 -1.98 5.85 -8.35
C GLN A 118 -2.38 4.55 -7.66
N LEU A 119 -3.51 4.59 -6.96
CA LEU A 119 -4.23 3.42 -6.49
C LEU A 119 -5.50 3.26 -7.33
N VAL A 120 -5.61 2.14 -8.05
CA VAL A 120 -6.77 1.82 -8.88
C VAL A 120 -7.49 0.61 -8.30
N VAL A 121 -8.77 0.79 -7.95
CA VAL A 121 -9.64 -0.25 -7.43
C VAL A 121 -10.75 -0.55 -8.44
N ASN A 122 -10.80 -1.76 -8.99
CA ASN A 122 -11.68 -2.08 -10.11
C ASN A 122 -13.10 -2.51 -9.71
N LYS A 123 -13.27 -3.23 -8.60
CA LYS A 123 -14.55 -3.92 -8.27
C LYS A 123 -15.16 -3.50 -6.94
N SER A 124 -14.39 -3.45 -5.86
CA SER A 124 -14.93 -3.04 -4.56
C SER A 124 -13.89 -2.36 -3.67
N LEU A 125 -14.31 -1.30 -2.99
CA LEU A 125 -13.54 -0.62 -1.94
C LEU A 125 -14.37 -0.57 -0.66
N SER A 126 -13.82 -1.08 0.45
CA SER A 126 -14.46 -1.07 1.77
C SER A 126 -13.44 -0.85 2.90
N GLY A 127 -13.97 -0.62 4.11
CA GLY A 127 -13.20 -0.42 5.35
C GLY A 127 -13.22 1.03 5.84
N LYS A 128 -12.50 1.34 6.92
CA LYS A 128 -12.61 2.62 7.64
C LYS A 128 -11.28 3.09 8.25
N ASN A 129 -11.24 4.37 8.63
CA ASN A 129 -10.14 5.00 9.37
C ASN A 129 -8.79 5.00 8.65
N ASN A 130 -8.80 5.36 7.37
CA ASN A 130 -7.61 5.24 6.54
C ASN A 130 -7.03 6.61 6.19
N LEU A 131 -5.70 6.64 6.02
CA LEU A 131 -4.97 7.84 5.65
C LEU A 131 -4.48 7.75 4.20
N LEU A 132 -4.61 8.86 3.49
CA LEU A 132 -3.94 9.09 2.20
C LEU A 132 -2.93 10.22 2.39
N LEU A 133 -1.65 9.89 2.24
CA LEU A 133 -0.54 10.83 2.37
C LEU A 133 0.12 11.04 1.01
N VAL A 134 0.58 12.26 0.76
CA VAL A 134 1.22 12.63 -0.51
C VAL A 134 2.60 13.24 -0.25
N ASP A 135 3.63 12.63 -0.83
CA ASP A 135 5.00 13.12 -0.86
C ASP A 135 5.25 13.89 -2.15
N PHE A 136 5.31 15.23 -2.05
CA PHE A 136 5.62 16.10 -3.18
C PHE A 136 7.13 16.11 -3.46
N ILE A 137 7.54 15.31 -4.45
CA ILE A 137 8.96 15.11 -4.81
C ILE A 137 9.55 16.28 -5.61
N GLU A 138 8.70 17.15 -6.18
CA GLU A 138 9.10 18.39 -6.83
C GLU A 138 8.38 19.58 -6.18
N LYS A 139 9.14 20.61 -5.82
CA LYS A 139 8.63 21.82 -5.14
C LYS A 139 9.07 23.06 -5.92
N ASN A 140 8.20 23.59 -6.77
CA ASN A 140 8.45 24.86 -7.47
C ASN A 140 7.63 26.04 -6.91
N GLY A 141 6.87 25.83 -5.83
CA GLY A 141 6.08 26.86 -5.15
C GLY A 141 4.87 27.38 -5.93
N ASN A 142 4.60 26.85 -7.14
CA ASN A 142 3.52 27.30 -8.00
C ASN A 142 2.36 26.30 -7.94
N SER A 143 1.43 26.53 -7.01
CA SER A 143 0.30 25.63 -6.73
C SER A 143 -0.96 25.97 -7.54
N ASN A 144 -0.82 26.60 -8.71
CA ASN A 144 -1.98 27.00 -9.52
C ASN A 144 -2.69 25.75 -10.09
N GLY A 145 -3.71 25.29 -9.37
CA GLY A 145 -4.65 24.24 -9.79
C GLY A 145 -4.03 22.84 -9.85
N LEU A 146 -3.85 22.19 -8.70
CA LEU A 146 -3.57 20.75 -8.67
C LEU A 146 -4.84 19.96 -8.98
N ASN A 147 -4.85 19.27 -10.12
CA ASN A 147 -5.92 18.37 -10.52
C ASN A 147 -5.31 17.05 -11.03
N ILE A 148 -4.98 16.17 -10.09
CA ILE A 148 -4.31 14.89 -10.36
C ILE A 148 -5.07 13.79 -9.61
N ASP A 149 -5.52 12.78 -10.33
CA ASP A 149 -6.19 11.63 -9.74
C ASP A 149 -5.18 10.73 -9.01
N LEU A 150 -5.39 10.56 -7.71
CA LEU A 150 -4.57 9.69 -6.84
C LEU A 150 -5.21 8.31 -6.64
N VAL A 151 -6.53 8.28 -6.58
CA VAL A 151 -7.31 7.06 -6.31
C VAL A 151 -8.48 6.99 -7.29
N SER A 152 -8.65 5.83 -7.92
CA SER A 152 -9.84 5.50 -8.70
C SER A 152 -10.53 4.31 -8.04
N ALA A 153 -11.84 4.41 -7.82
CA ALA A 153 -12.64 3.35 -7.21
C ALA A 153 -14.05 3.30 -7.84
N PRO A 154 -14.77 2.17 -7.71
CA PRO A 154 -16.11 2.02 -8.27
C PRO A 154 -17.10 2.94 -7.55
N VAL A 155 -18.09 3.42 -8.29
CA VAL A 155 -19.20 4.20 -7.70
C VAL A 155 -20.10 3.26 -6.89
N LEU A 156 -20.28 3.58 -5.60
CA LEU A 156 -21.30 2.94 -4.77
C LEU A 156 -22.68 3.38 -5.28
N TYR A 157 -23.41 2.49 -5.96
CA TYR A 157 -24.84 2.68 -6.17
C TYR A 157 -25.56 2.46 -4.84
N GLN A 158 -25.87 3.54 -4.12
CA GLN A 158 -26.89 3.48 -3.09
C GLN A 158 -28.24 3.36 -3.80
N LYS A 159 -28.91 2.22 -3.65
CA LYS A 159 -30.35 2.17 -3.92
C LYS A 159 -31.01 3.11 -2.93
N GLU A 160 -31.43 4.28 -3.39
CA GLU A 160 -32.38 5.10 -2.66
C GLU A 160 -33.61 4.23 -2.39
N LEU A 161 -33.90 3.99 -1.12
CA LEU A 161 -35.16 3.39 -0.68
C LEU A 161 -36.25 4.43 -1.00
N GLN A 162 -36.97 4.21 -2.11
CA GLN A 162 -38.26 4.85 -2.39
C GLN A 162 -39.37 4.15 -1.60
#